data_AF-A0A1X0P0J1-F1
#
_entry.id   AF-A0A1X0P0J1-F1
#
_cell.length_a   1.000
_cell.length_b   1.000
_cell.length_c   1.000
_cell.angle_alpha   90.00
_cell.angle_beta   90.00
_cell.angle_gamma   90.00
#
_symmetry.space_group_name_H-M   'P 1'
#
loop_
_entity.id
_entity.type
_entity.pdbx_description
1 polymer ?
#
loop_
_entity_poly.entity_id
_entity_poly.type
_entity_poly.pdbx_seq_one_letter_code
_entity_poly.pdbx_strand_id
1 'polypeptide(L)'
;MFVQLRRVVYLLVLLQCFVSVAYATCEEDLGGSDKKLGTLRDEAMEHIVKGRACLTELAKNVKTCNESQANATSVAEEAAKSVSELQKWVNEEGSLKDDSDMTTEKITELQEKVKLAGEKVHENEKVVVESATLIQRASVARHSCFASLGNLEAVVKQINDNRLHFDYVFKSGREECLTPERKKLNMDLQTITNESSQMQVNMKWGFRDADDVKKKAVEKIKAAKTIINETFGNYTAIAEKIGAKLGKIKMKEKDVSENTKGLAAIQNSLSFGIVKLKNAVEVSNASANPRRPQPGLLVKPIEETRGNESVTHLVPVSEPTEDPLEKIRAAAATELRVELREAEKKESERMEQEKRAEAERIRLAEEKEEREKAEARQREQEEKRLAKEKEERGKAEARQREEEEKRLAKEKQEREKAEEKEKREKLNEEKLRKAKEEAERAKKAGKDSSSSPSMVSSPFLLLLMCMLGCALVC
;
A
#
# COMPACT_ATOMS: atom_id res chain seq x y z
N MET A 1 -39.80 49.36 -37.66
CA MET A 1 -38.66 48.41 -37.61
C MET A 1 -37.71 48.65 -36.43
N PHE A 2 -37.32 49.88 -36.08
CA PHE A 2 -36.37 50.14 -34.98
C PHE A 2 -36.78 49.59 -33.60
N VAL A 3 -38.07 49.55 -33.27
CA VAL A 3 -38.56 48.99 -31.98
C VAL A 3 -38.43 47.46 -31.93
N GLN A 4 -38.59 46.76 -33.06
CA GLN A 4 -38.41 45.31 -33.13
C GLN A 4 -36.93 44.91 -33.02
N LEU A 5 -36.04 45.68 -33.67
CA LEU A 5 -34.59 45.47 -33.57
C LEU A 5 -34.08 45.63 -32.14
N ARG A 6 -34.58 46.62 -31.39
CA ARG A 6 -34.22 46.80 -29.97
C ARG A 6 -34.61 45.58 -29.12
N ARG A 7 -35.79 44.98 -29.34
CA ARG A 7 -36.23 43.79 -28.59
C ARG A 7 -35.36 42.57 -28.86
N VAL A 8 -34.93 42.36 -30.09
CA VAL A 8 -34.04 41.24 -30.45
C VAL A 8 -32.67 41.39 -29.80
N VAL A 9 -32.11 42.60 -29.77
CA VAL A 9 -30.83 42.87 -29.11
C VAL A 9 -30.91 42.59 -27.61
N TYR A 10 -31.97 43.01 -26.91
CA TYR A 10 -32.14 42.68 -25.49
C TYR A 10 -32.25 41.17 -25.24
N LEU A 11 -32.92 40.45 -26.14
CA LEU A 11 -33.07 39.00 -26.02
C LEU A 11 -31.75 38.28 -26.25
N LEU A 12 -30.93 38.72 -27.21
CA LEU A 12 -29.58 38.20 -27.44
C LEU A 12 -28.64 38.51 -26.28
N VAL A 13 -28.70 39.71 -25.70
CA VAL A 13 -27.89 40.07 -24.51
C VAL A 13 -28.32 39.23 -23.30
N LEU A 14 -29.63 39.02 -23.09
CA LEU A 14 -30.13 38.12 -22.04
C LEU A 14 -29.67 36.68 -22.29
N LEU A 15 -29.76 36.19 -23.53
CA LEU A 15 -29.34 34.83 -23.87
C LEU A 15 -27.83 34.66 -23.67
N GLN A 16 -27.03 35.65 -24.08
CA GLN A 16 -25.60 35.67 -23.85
C GLN A 16 -25.28 35.77 -22.35
N CYS A 17 -26.01 36.58 -21.57
CA CYS A 17 -25.89 36.59 -20.10
C CYS A 17 -26.23 35.23 -19.50
N PHE A 18 -27.32 34.57 -19.89
CA PHE A 18 -27.66 33.25 -19.38
C PHE A 18 -26.64 32.19 -19.76
N VAL A 19 -26.11 32.23 -20.99
CA VAL A 19 -25.03 31.36 -21.44
C VAL A 19 -23.76 31.63 -20.62
N SER A 20 -23.38 32.90 -20.44
CA SER A 20 -22.21 33.27 -19.63
C SER A 20 -22.36 32.89 -18.15
N VAL A 21 -23.54 33.07 -17.54
CA VAL A 21 -23.81 32.62 -16.16
C VAL A 21 -23.76 31.09 -16.08
N ALA A 22 -24.32 30.38 -17.05
CA ALA A 22 -24.22 28.92 -17.09
C ALA A 22 -22.76 28.44 -17.30
N TYR A 23 -21.93 29.16 -18.07
CA TYR A 23 -20.52 28.82 -18.25
C TYR A 23 -19.65 29.19 -17.04
N ALA A 24 -19.96 30.28 -16.34
CA ALA A 24 -19.24 30.70 -15.14
C ALA A 24 -19.36 29.70 -13.98
N THR A 25 -20.44 28.89 -13.93
CA THR A 25 -20.66 27.94 -12.82
C THR A 25 -19.65 26.79 -12.76
N CYS A 26 -18.83 26.53 -13.79
CA CYS A 26 -17.84 25.45 -13.72
C CYS A 26 -16.48 25.86 -13.14
N GLU A 27 -16.15 27.16 -13.08
CA GLU A 27 -14.83 27.60 -12.58
C GLU A 27 -14.85 28.06 -11.12
N GLU A 28 -15.87 28.80 -10.67
CA GLU A 28 -15.79 29.47 -9.35
C GLU A 28 -16.05 28.55 -8.15
N ASP A 29 -16.93 27.54 -8.25
CA ASP A 29 -17.27 26.67 -7.10
C ASP A 29 -16.41 25.41 -6.97
N LEU A 30 -15.81 24.95 -8.07
CA LEU A 30 -15.13 23.66 -8.09
C LEU A 30 -13.68 23.73 -7.58
N GLY A 31 -12.99 24.86 -7.77
CA GLY A 31 -11.61 25.03 -7.29
C GLY A 31 -11.48 24.90 -5.76
N GLY A 32 -12.46 25.39 -5.01
CA GLY A 32 -12.51 25.23 -3.55
C GLY A 32 -12.74 23.77 -3.14
N SER A 33 -13.64 23.07 -3.84
CA SER A 33 -13.95 21.67 -3.60
C SER A 33 -12.77 20.75 -3.92
N ASP A 34 -12.08 20.99 -5.04
CA ASP A 34 -10.88 20.24 -5.45
C ASP A 34 -9.76 20.37 -4.40
N LYS A 35 -9.50 21.59 -3.92
CA LYS A 35 -8.52 21.84 -2.86
C LYS A 35 -8.89 21.13 -1.57
N LYS A 36 -10.15 21.24 -1.13
CA LYS A 36 -10.64 20.59 0.09
C LYS A 36 -10.52 19.06 0.01
N LEU A 37 -10.88 18.47 -1.13
CA LEU A 37 -10.71 17.04 -1.37
C LEU A 37 -9.25 16.62 -1.40
N GLY A 38 -8.36 17.43 -1.97
CA GLY A 38 -6.92 17.23 -1.90
C GLY A 38 -6.41 17.21 -0.45
N THR A 39 -6.87 18.14 0.39
CA THR A 39 -6.53 18.15 1.83
C THR A 39 -7.05 16.91 2.55
N LEU A 40 -8.31 16.53 2.35
CA LEU A 40 -8.90 15.32 2.95
C LEU A 40 -8.17 14.04 2.52
N ARG A 41 -7.74 13.98 1.25
CA ARG A 41 -6.93 12.90 0.71
C ARG A 41 -5.61 12.76 1.48
N ASP A 42 -4.92 13.88 1.68
CA ASP A 42 -3.62 13.90 2.35
C ASP A 42 -3.76 13.58 3.86
N GLU A 43 -4.79 14.09 4.52
CA GLU A 43 -5.15 13.75 5.91
C GLU A 43 -5.47 12.26 6.07
N ALA A 44 -6.26 11.69 5.17
CA ALA A 44 -6.58 10.26 5.21
C ALA A 44 -5.32 9.40 5.07
N MET A 45 -4.40 9.78 4.17
CA MET A 45 -3.13 9.09 4.04
C MET A 45 -2.28 9.19 5.32
N GLU A 46 -2.23 10.36 5.96
CA GLU A 46 -1.58 10.53 7.25
C GLU A 46 -2.19 9.57 8.31
N HIS A 47 -3.51 9.49 8.38
CA HIS A 47 -4.19 8.60 9.33
C HIS A 47 -4.02 7.11 9.00
N ILE A 48 -3.92 6.73 7.72
CA ILE A 48 -3.57 5.36 7.31
C ILE A 48 -2.17 5.02 7.81
N VAL A 49 -1.18 5.91 7.63
CA VAL A 49 0.20 5.71 8.12
C VAL A 49 0.20 5.51 9.64
N LYS A 50 -0.48 6.39 10.39
CA LYS A 50 -0.63 6.27 11.85
C LYS A 50 -1.32 4.96 12.25
N GLY A 51 -2.35 4.56 11.51
CA GLY A 51 -3.06 3.29 11.72
C GLY A 51 -2.15 2.07 11.54
N ARG A 52 -1.34 2.04 10.47
CA ARG A 52 -0.35 0.97 10.19
C ARG A 52 0.74 0.90 11.26
N ALA A 53 1.32 2.04 11.63
CA ALA A 53 2.31 2.13 12.69
C ALA A 53 1.74 1.61 14.02
N CYS A 54 0.51 2.02 14.36
CA CYS A 54 -0.12 1.59 15.60
C CYS A 54 -0.46 0.10 15.60
N LEU A 55 -0.96 -0.46 14.50
CA LEU A 55 -1.21 -1.90 14.39
C LEU A 55 0.06 -2.73 14.52
N THR A 56 1.16 -2.26 13.93
CA THR A 56 2.47 -2.92 14.01
C THR A 56 2.95 -2.97 15.46
N GLU A 57 2.89 -1.84 16.17
CA GLU A 57 3.32 -1.78 17.57
C GLU A 57 2.36 -2.57 18.47
N LEU A 58 1.05 -2.53 18.22
CA LEU A 58 0.08 -3.36 18.93
C LEU A 58 0.38 -4.85 18.74
N ALA A 59 0.64 -5.31 17.52
CA ALA A 59 0.95 -6.70 17.22
C ALA A 59 2.24 -7.16 17.92
N LYS A 60 3.28 -6.32 17.95
CA LYS A 60 4.52 -6.55 18.70
C LYS A 60 4.24 -6.74 20.20
N ASN A 61 3.51 -5.81 20.82
CA ASN A 61 3.17 -5.89 22.24
C ASN A 61 2.29 -7.11 22.58
N VAL A 62 1.34 -7.45 21.72
CA VAL A 62 0.50 -8.65 21.85
C VAL A 62 1.34 -9.92 21.79
N LYS A 63 2.31 -9.99 20.87
CA LYS A 63 3.24 -11.13 20.76
C LYS A 63 4.08 -11.28 22.02
N THR A 64 4.74 -10.22 22.48
CA THR A 64 5.58 -10.26 23.69
C THR A 64 4.76 -10.60 24.94
N CYS A 65 3.53 -10.09 25.05
CA CYS A 65 2.61 -10.44 26.13
C CYS A 65 2.23 -11.94 26.12
N ASN A 66 2.06 -12.54 24.93
CA ASN A 66 1.77 -13.97 24.80
C ASN A 66 2.95 -14.86 25.22
N GLU A 67 4.17 -14.43 24.92
CA GLU A 67 5.39 -15.13 25.32
C GLU A 67 5.61 -15.02 26.84
N SER A 68 5.41 -13.83 27.41
CA SER A 68 5.65 -13.59 28.85
C SER A 68 4.68 -14.35 29.75
N GLN A 69 3.38 -14.44 29.40
CA GLN A 69 2.40 -15.17 30.21
C GLN A 69 2.70 -16.67 30.33
N ALA A 70 3.27 -17.28 29.27
CA ALA A 70 3.62 -18.68 29.26
C ALA A 70 4.82 -18.91 30.19
N ASN A 71 5.81 -18.02 30.10
CA ASN A 71 6.97 -18.01 30.98
C ASN A 71 6.56 -17.84 32.45
N ALA A 72 5.68 -16.88 32.76
CA ALA A 72 5.21 -16.64 34.13
C ALA A 72 4.54 -17.86 34.78
N THR A 73 3.79 -18.64 34.00
CA THR A 73 3.15 -19.86 34.51
C THR A 73 4.21 -20.94 34.79
N SER A 74 5.12 -21.17 33.85
CA SER A 74 6.19 -22.16 33.99
C SER A 74 7.09 -21.87 35.19
N VAL A 75 7.51 -20.61 35.36
CA VAL A 75 8.38 -20.20 36.48
C VAL A 75 7.63 -20.29 37.82
N ALA A 76 6.32 -20.03 37.84
CA ALA A 76 5.51 -20.23 39.04
C ALA A 76 5.42 -21.71 39.44
N GLU A 77 5.25 -22.61 38.47
CA GLU A 77 5.26 -24.06 38.71
C GLU A 77 6.62 -24.57 39.21
N GLU A 78 7.73 -24.07 38.65
CA GLU A 78 9.08 -24.37 39.14
C GLU A 78 9.29 -23.90 40.58
N ALA A 79 8.88 -22.68 40.91
CA ALA A 79 8.97 -22.16 42.27
C ALA A 79 8.15 -22.99 43.26
N ALA A 80 6.92 -23.38 42.87
CA ALA A 80 6.08 -24.24 43.69
C ALA A 80 6.68 -25.63 43.91
N LYS A 81 7.32 -26.21 42.88
CA LYS A 81 8.03 -27.48 42.99
C LYS A 81 9.20 -27.37 43.96
N SER A 82 10.06 -26.35 43.84
CA SER A 82 11.18 -26.13 44.76
C SER A 82 10.74 -25.93 46.21
N VAL A 83 9.65 -25.19 46.45
CA VAL A 83 9.10 -25.02 47.80
C VAL A 83 8.48 -26.31 48.33
N SER A 84 7.85 -27.11 47.47
CA SER A 84 7.31 -28.43 47.85
C SER A 84 8.41 -29.42 48.21
N GLU A 85 9.53 -29.43 47.49
CA GLU A 85 10.72 -30.22 47.81
C GLU A 85 11.32 -29.79 49.15
N LEU A 86 11.43 -28.48 49.40
CA LEU A 86 11.85 -27.94 50.69
C LEU A 86 10.89 -28.37 51.81
N GLN A 87 9.58 -28.33 51.56
CA GLN A 87 8.55 -28.74 52.53
C GLN A 87 8.67 -30.22 52.90
N LYS A 88 8.86 -31.09 51.88
CA LYS A 88 9.08 -32.53 52.10
C LYS A 88 10.34 -32.77 52.92
N TRP A 89 11.44 -32.11 52.58
CA TRP A 89 12.69 -32.23 53.35
C TRP A 89 12.50 -31.83 54.83
N VAL A 90 11.80 -30.71 55.08
CA VAL A 90 11.50 -30.22 56.45
C VAL A 90 10.60 -31.18 57.24
N ASN A 91 9.73 -31.95 56.57
CA ASN A 91 8.78 -32.87 57.20
C ASN A 91 9.30 -34.32 57.34
N GLU A 92 10.04 -34.82 56.35
CA GLU A 92 10.36 -36.25 56.15
C GLU A 92 11.85 -36.57 56.33
N GLU A 93 12.74 -35.89 55.59
CA GLU A 93 14.15 -36.30 55.43
C GLU A 93 15.12 -35.62 56.42
N GLY A 94 14.85 -34.38 56.83
CA GLY A 94 15.75 -33.60 57.68
C GLY A 94 15.74 -33.94 59.18
N SER A 95 15.13 -35.07 59.59
CA SER A 95 14.90 -35.53 60.98
C SER A 95 14.80 -34.44 62.05
N LEU A 96 14.07 -33.38 61.74
CA LEU A 96 13.71 -32.32 62.66
C LEU A 96 12.77 -32.80 63.79
N LYS A 97 12.58 -34.12 63.93
CA LYS A 97 11.72 -34.78 64.92
C LYS A 97 12.41 -34.89 66.28
N ASP A 98 13.75 -35.00 66.31
CA ASP A 98 14.53 -35.02 67.54
C ASP A 98 15.46 -33.79 67.61
N ASP A 99 15.35 -33.03 68.70
CA ASP A 99 16.13 -31.79 68.93
C ASP A 99 17.66 -32.06 69.01
N SER A 100 18.09 -33.34 69.12
CA SER A 100 19.50 -33.75 69.22
C SER A 100 20.21 -34.03 67.90
N ASP A 101 19.51 -34.08 66.76
CA ASP A 101 20.05 -34.68 65.52
C ASP A 101 20.31 -33.68 64.36
N MET A 102 20.35 -32.37 64.68
CA MET A 102 20.62 -31.32 63.70
C MET A 102 22.13 -31.08 63.57
N THR A 103 22.77 -31.82 62.65
CA THR A 103 24.19 -31.66 62.33
C THR A 103 24.44 -30.43 61.45
N THR A 104 25.68 -29.92 61.46
CA THR A 104 26.12 -28.81 60.60
C THR A 104 25.89 -29.10 59.11
N GLU A 105 26.02 -30.36 58.71
CA GLU A 105 25.77 -30.83 57.33
C GLU A 105 24.29 -30.65 56.94
N LYS A 106 23.36 -31.07 57.80
CA LYS A 106 21.91 -30.87 57.58
C LYS A 106 21.53 -29.39 57.55
N ILE A 107 22.19 -28.56 58.38
CA ILE A 107 21.99 -27.10 58.35
C ILE A 107 22.45 -26.52 57.00
N THR A 108 23.59 -26.99 56.50
CA THR A 108 24.15 -26.54 55.21
C THR A 108 23.24 -26.97 54.05
N GLU A 109 22.77 -28.22 54.05
CA GLU A 109 21.82 -28.73 53.04
C GLU A 109 20.50 -27.95 53.07
N LEU A 110 19.96 -27.69 54.26
CA LEU A 110 18.76 -26.85 54.42
C LEU A 110 19.00 -25.45 53.89
N GLN A 111 20.16 -24.86 54.17
CA GLN A 111 20.53 -23.53 53.69
C GLN A 111 20.56 -23.49 52.15
N GLU A 112 21.15 -24.50 51.51
CA GLU A 112 21.18 -24.62 50.04
C GLU A 112 19.78 -24.77 49.45
N LYS A 113 18.92 -25.63 50.02
CA LYS A 113 17.54 -25.81 49.56
C LYS A 113 16.68 -24.54 49.76
N VAL A 114 16.83 -23.86 50.90
CA VAL A 114 16.16 -22.57 51.18
C VAL A 114 16.62 -21.51 50.20
N LYS A 115 17.93 -21.45 49.91
CA LYS A 115 18.51 -20.52 48.94
C LYS A 115 17.96 -20.78 47.53
N LEU A 116 17.97 -22.03 47.07
CA LEU A 116 17.43 -22.41 45.76
C LEU A 116 15.93 -22.07 45.65
N ALA A 117 15.14 -22.39 46.67
CA ALA A 117 13.72 -22.01 46.70
C ALA A 117 13.53 -20.49 46.68
N GLY A 118 14.37 -19.75 47.42
CA GLY A 118 14.36 -18.28 47.44
C GLY A 118 14.72 -17.67 46.07
N GLU A 119 15.72 -18.23 45.37
CA GLU A 119 16.11 -17.82 44.02
C GLU A 119 14.97 -18.05 43.02
N LYS A 120 14.31 -19.21 43.06
CA LYS A 120 13.15 -19.51 42.20
C LYS A 120 11.93 -18.64 42.50
N VAL A 121 11.69 -18.32 43.77
CA VAL A 121 10.67 -17.36 44.18
C VAL A 121 10.98 -15.95 43.64
N HIS A 122 12.24 -15.53 43.69
CA HIS A 122 12.65 -14.22 43.17
C HIS A 122 12.56 -14.14 41.64
N GLU A 123 12.98 -15.20 40.95
CA GLU A 123 12.81 -15.35 39.50
C GLU A 123 11.33 -15.22 39.11
N ASN A 124 10.45 -15.89 39.85
CA ASN A 124 9.01 -15.81 39.67
C ASN A 124 8.45 -14.39 39.86
N GLU A 125 8.84 -13.68 40.94
CA GLU A 125 8.44 -12.27 41.12
C GLU A 125 8.83 -11.43 39.90
N LYS A 126 10.08 -11.55 39.44
CA LYS A 126 10.58 -10.79 38.28
C LYS A 126 9.72 -11.04 37.04
N VAL A 127 9.47 -12.31 36.71
CA VAL A 127 8.73 -12.69 35.49
C VAL A 127 7.25 -12.29 35.58
N VAL A 128 6.63 -12.36 36.77
CA VAL A 128 5.24 -11.90 36.97
C VAL A 128 5.13 -10.39 36.84
N VAL A 129 6.07 -9.63 37.42
CA VAL A 129 6.10 -8.16 37.31
C VAL A 129 6.34 -7.73 35.85
N GLU A 130 7.26 -8.39 35.16
CA GLU A 130 7.52 -8.15 33.74
C GLU A 130 6.28 -8.44 32.89
N SER A 131 5.63 -9.58 33.12
CA SER A 131 4.40 -9.96 32.41
C SER A 131 3.25 -8.98 32.66
N ALA A 132 3.08 -8.54 33.90
CA ALA A 132 2.10 -7.52 34.26
C ALA A 132 2.37 -6.19 33.54
N THR A 133 3.64 -5.78 33.47
CA THR A 133 4.07 -4.57 32.75
C THR A 133 3.74 -4.67 31.25
N LEU A 134 4.01 -5.83 30.63
CA LEU A 134 3.70 -6.09 29.23
C LEU A 134 2.19 -6.08 28.94
N ILE A 135 1.36 -6.62 29.84
CA ILE A 135 -0.11 -6.52 29.74
C ILE A 135 -0.56 -5.06 29.78
N GLN A 136 0.00 -4.24 30.67
CA GLN A 136 -0.32 -2.81 30.73
C GLN A 136 0.12 -2.11 29.43
N ARG A 137 1.33 -2.39 28.94
CA ARG A 137 1.84 -1.83 27.69
C ARG A 137 0.96 -2.18 26.49
N ALA A 138 0.55 -3.44 26.34
CA ALA A 138 -0.40 -3.86 25.31
C ALA A 138 -1.77 -3.15 25.45
N SER A 139 -2.24 -2.97 26.69
CA SER A 139 -3.47 -2.21 26.96
C SER A 139 -3.34 -0.74 26.56
N VAL A 140 -2.23 -0.08 26.88
CA VAL A 140 -1.98 1.32 26.51
C VAL A 140 -1.80 1.46 24.99
N ALA A 141 -1.11 0.52 24.35
CA ALA A 141 -0.96 0.44 22.89
C ALA A 141 -2.33 0.41 22.21
N ARG A 142 -3.20 -0.49 22.67
CA ARG A 142 -4.57 -0.56 22.15
C ARG A 142 -5.34 0.75 22.31
N HIS A 143 -5.30 1.37 23.49
CA HIS A 143 -6.02 2.63 23.72
C HIS A 143 -5.50 3.75 22.81
N SER A 144 -4.18 3.81 22.61
CA SER A 144 -3.55 4.77 21.70
C SER A 144 -4.02 4.55 20.26
N CYS A 145 -4.11 3.28 19.82
CA CYS A 145 -4.63 2.95 18.49
C CYS A 145 -6.12 3.25 18.33
N PHE A 146 -6.90 3.17 19.41
CA PHE A 146 -8.33 3.49 19.35
C PHE A 146 -8.56 4.96 18.96
N ALA A 147 -7.73 5.88 19.44
CA ALA A 147 -7.78 7.28 19.03
C ALA A 147 -7.49 7.43 17.51
N SER A 148 -6.48 6.71 17.01
CA SER A 148 -6.17 6.70 15.57
C SER A 148 -7.32 6.13 14.74
N LEU A 149 -8.03 5.10 15.22
CA LEU A 149 -9.22 4.57 14.55
C LEU A 149 -10.32 5.62 14.48
N GLY A 150 -10.60 6.32 15.57
CA GLY A 150 -11.62 7.38 15.61
C GLY A 150 -11.32 8.52 14.62
N ASN A 151 -10.05 8.96 14.55
CA ASN A 151 -9.64 9.97 13.58
C ASN A 151 -9.79 9.47 12.13
N LEU A 152 -9.41 8.23 11.85
CA LEU A 152 -9.56 7.62 10.54
C LEU A 152 -11.05 7.49 10.15
N GLU A 153 -11.92 7.09 11.07
CA GLU A 153 -13.37 7.03 10.85
C GLU A 153 -13.97 8.41 10.56
N ALA A 154 -13.51 9.45 11.27
CA ALA A 154 -13.94 10.82 11.03
C ALA A 154 -13.55 11.31 9.63
N VAL A 155 -12.31 11.09 9.20
CA VAL A 155 -11.84 11.52 7.87
C VAL A 155 -12.52 10.73 6.75
N VAL A 156 -12.70 9.41 6.90
CA VAL A 156 -13.44 8.60 5.91
C VAL A 156 -14.87 9.09 5.76
N LYS A 157 -15.54 9.44 6.87
CA LYS A 157 -16.88 10.02 6.82
C LYS A 157 -16.88 11.33 6.03
N GLN A 158 -15.94 12.23 6.33
CA GLN A 158 -15.81 13.49 5.59
C GLN A 158 -15.55 13.26 4.10
N ILE A 159 -14.67 12.33 3.73
CA ILE A 159 -14.42 11.98 2.33
C ILE A 159 -15.72 11.51 1.67
N ASN A 160 -16.46 10.60 2.29
CA ASN A 160 -17.71 10.09 1.73
C ASN A 160 -18.77 11.20 1.57
N ASP A 161 -18.91 12.08 2.56
CA ASP A 161 -19.85 13.19 2.52
C ASP A 161 -19.51 14.17 1.38
N ASN A 162 -18.22 14.48 1.17
CA ASN A 162 -17.78 15.34 0.06
C ASN A 162 -17.80 14.59 -1.29
N ARG A 163 -17.58 13.28 -1.31
CA ARG A 163 -17.63 12.47 -2.54
C ARG A 163 -19.04 12.36 -3.10
N LEU A 164 -20.08 12.30 -2.26
CA LEU A 164 -21.47 12.34 -2.74
C LEU A 164 -21.76 13.63 -3.53
N HIS A 165 -21.24 14.76 -3.04
CA HIS A 165 -21.33 16.02 -3.77
C HIS A 165 -20.54 15.97 -5.09
N PHE A 166 -19.33 15.43 -5.06
CA PHE A 166 -18.48 15.30 -6.23
C PHE A 166 -19.06 14.36 -7.30
N ASP A 167 -19.58 13.19 -6.89
CA ASP A 167 -20.27 12.23 -7.76
C ASP A 167 -21.52 12.83 -8.38
N TYR A 168 -22.25 13.66 -7.63
CA TYR A 168 -23.39 14.41 -8.16
C TYR A 168 -22.92 15.37 -9.26
N VAL A 169 -21.93 16.22 -8.98
CA VAL A 169 -21.34 17.13 -9.98
C VAL A 169 -20.80 16.37 -11.20
N PHE A 170 -20.16 15.22 -11.01
CA PHE A 170 -19.64 14.40 -12.10
C PHE A 170 -20.73 13.78 -12.97
N LYS A 171 -21.84 13.34 -12.37
CA LYS A 171 -22.96 12.72 -13.09
C LYS A 171 -23.88 13.74 -13.77
N SER A 172 -24.07 14.91 -13.15
CA SER A 172 -24.94 15.96 -13.68
C SER A 172 -24.20 17.03 -14.50
N GLY A 173 -22.86 17.08 -14.39
CA GLY A 173 -22.03 18.09 -15.02
C GLY A 173 -21.80 17.86 -16.50
N ARG A 174 -21.44 18.94 -17.21
CA ARG A 174 -20.98 18.88 -18.60
C ARG A 174 -19.61 18.18 -18.66
N GLU A 175 -19.36 17.44 -19.74
CA GLU A 175 -18.06 16.79 -20.00
C GLU A 175 -16.87 17.76 -19.91
N GLU A 176 -17.10 19.05 -20.20
CA GLU A 176 -16.11 20.12 -20.11
C GLU A 176 -15.55 20.34 -18.68
N CYS A 177 -16.29 19.96 -17.63
CA CYS A 177 -15.89 20.18 -16.24
C CYS A 177 -15.12 18.97 -15.65
N LEU A 178 -14.94 17.90 -16.46
CA LEU A 178 -14.20 16.68 -16.16
C LEU A 178 -12.75 16.76 -16.65
N THR A 179 -11.93 17.56 -15.97
CA THR A 179 -10.49 17.62 -16.28
C THR A 179 -9.78 16.30 -15.92
N PRO A 180 -8.66 15.95 -16.59
CA PRO A 180 -7.87 14.78 -16.24
C PRO A 180 -7.45 14.75 -14.76
N GLU A 181 -7.13 15.92 -14.18
CA GLU A 181 -6.73 16.07 -12.78
C GLU A 181 -7.87 15.70 -11.83
N ARG A 182 -9.11 16.11 -12.14
CA ARG A 182 -10.28 15.76 -11.33
C ARG A 182 -10.62 14.28 -11.44
N LYS A 183 -10.50 13.68 -12.63
CA LYS A 183 -10.64 12.23 -12.80
C LYS A 183 -9.63 11.48 -11.94
N LYS A 184 -8.37 11.91 -11.97
CA LYS A 184 -7.31 11.36 -11.12
C LYS A 184 -7.62 11.54 -9.63
N LEU A 185 -8.02 12.74 -9.20
CA LEU A 185 -8.38 13.00 -7.80
C LEU A 185 -9.53 12.11 -7.34
N ASN A 186 -10.56 11.90 -8.17
CA ASN A 186 -11.67 11.01 -7.85
C ASN A 186 -11.22 9.54 -7.70
N MET A 187 -10.33 9.07 -8.59
CA MET A 187 -9.72 7.74 -8.48
C MET A 187 -8.87 7.61 -7.20
N ASP A 188 -8.04 8.61 -6.89
CA ASP A 188 -7.21 8.63 -5.68
C ASP A 188 -8.08 8.56 -4.42
N LEU A 189 -9.16 9.35 -4.36
CA LEU A 189 -10.11 9.35 -3.24
C LEU A 189 -10.81 8.00 -3.09
N GLN A 190 -11.18 7.35 -4.19
CA GLN A 190 -11.78 6.02 -4.15
C GLN A 190 -10.80 5.00 -3.59
N THR A 191 -9.55 5.00 -4.07
CA THR A 191 -8.47 4.14 -3.56
C THR A 191 -8.25 4.36 -2.07
N ILE A 192 -8.13 5.61 -1.64
CA ILE A 192 -7.91 5.96 -0.23
C ILE A 192 -9.09 5.61 0.66
N THR A 193 -10.33 5.74 0.16
CA THR A 193 -11.52 5.32 0.89
C THR A 193 -11.51 3.80 1.11
N ASN A 194 -11.13 3.03 0.10
CA ASN A 194 -11.02 1.57 0.18
C ASN A 194 -9.90 1.16 1.15
N GLU A 195 -8.72 1.76 1.04
CA GLU A 195 -7.59 1.52 1.95
C GLU A 195 -7.93 1.89 3.40
N SER A 196 -8.57 3.03 3.61
CA SER A 196 -8.99 3.46 4.95
C SER A 196 -10.03 2.51 5.54
N SER A 197 -10.98 2.04 4.73
CA SER A 197 -11.98 1.05 5.16
C SER A 197 -11.34 -0.28 5.54
N GLN A 198 -10.39 -0.76 4.72
CA GLN A 198 -9.62 -1.96 5.04
C GLN A 198 -8.79 -1.76 6.32
N MET A 199 -8.19 -0.58 6.51
CA MET A 199 -7.45 -0.24 7.72
C MET A 199 -8.36 -0.26 8.96
N GLN A 200 -9.56 0.31 8.89
CA GLN A 200 -10.54 0.24 9.99
C GLN A 200 -10.87 -1.20 10.37
N VAL A 201 -11.08 -2.07 9.38
CA VAL A 201 -11.32 -3.51 9.60
C VAL A 201 -10.12 -4.16 10.29
N ASN A 202 -8.91 -3.93 9.77
CA ASN A 202 -7.67 -4.46 10.36
C ASN A 202 -7.46 -3.99 11.80
N MET A 203 -7.73 -2.71 12.09
CA MET A 203 -7.66 -2.15 13.45
C MET A 203 -8.67 -2.81 14.38
N LYS A 204 -9.92 -2.99 13.95
CA LYS A 204 -10.96 -3.66 14.75
C LYS A 204 -10.58 -5.12 15.06
N TRP A 205 -10.02 -5.84 14.09
CA TRP A 205 -9.51 -7.20 14.32
C TRP A 205 -8.31 -7.21 15.28
N GLY A 206 -7.33 -6.33 15.06
CA GLY A 206 -6.17 -6.21 15.96
C GLY A 206 -6.57 -5.88 17.41
N PHE A 207 -7.63 -5.09 17.61
CA PHE A 207 -8.16 -4.79 18.95
C PHE A 207 -8.80 -6.00 19.61
N ARG A 208 -9.50 -6.83 18.83
CA ARG A 208 -10.09 -8.08 19.31
C ARG A 208 -9.01 -9.07 19.71
N ASP A 209 -7.98 -9.23 18.87
CA ASP A 209 -6.85 -10.10 19.17
C ASP A 209 -6.11 -9.65 20.44
N ALA A 210 -5.89 -8.34 20.59
CA ALA A 210 -5.30 -7.76 21.79
C ALA A 210 -6.16 -8.00 23.03
N ASP A 211 -7.49 -7.96 22.91
CA ASP A 211 -8.41 -8.28 24.00
C ASP A 211 -8.36 -9.76 24.41
N ASP A 212 -8.38 -10.66 23.43
CA ASP A 212 -8.35 -12.09 23.67
C ASP A 212 -7.01 -12.49 24.31
N VAL A 213 -5.90 -11.92 23.85
CA VAL A 213 -4.57 -12.12 24.45
C VAL A 213 -4.51 -11.55 25.85
N LYS A 214 -5.00 -10.32 26.07
CA LYS A 214 -5.06 -9.72 27.41
C LYS A 214 -5.88 -10.58 28.37
N LYS A 215 -7.03 -11.10 27.94
CA LYS A 215 -7.88 -11.97 28.76
C LYS A 215 -7.16 -13.26 29.15
N LYS A 216 -6.53 -13.94 28.19
CA LYS A 216 -5.72 -15.15 28.44
C LYS A 216 -4.55 -14.86 29.37
N ALA A 217 -3.87 -13.72 29.18
CA ALA A 217 -2.74 -13.31 30.01
C ALA A 217 -3.16 -13.03 31.44
N VAL A 218 -4.31 -12.37 31.64
CA VAL A 218 -4.90 -12.18 32.96
C VAL A 218 -5.27 -13.52 33.61
N GLU A 219 -5.86 -14.46 32.88
CA GLU A 219 -6.19 -15.80 33.40
C GLU A 219 -4.94 -16.58 33.81
N LYS A 220 -3.88 -16.55 32.99
CA LYS A 220 -2.59 -17.19 33.29
C LYS A 220 -1.89 -16.55 34.49
N ILE A 221 -1.88 -15.22 34.58
CA ILE A 221 -1.34 -14.51 35.74
C ILE A 221 -2.16 -14.78 37.01
N LYS A 222 -3.49 -14.96 36.91
CA LYS A 222 -4.33 -15.39 38.04
C LYS A 222 -3.96 -16.81 38.48
N ALA A 223 -3.72 -17.74 37.55
CA ALA A 223 -3.27 -19.08 37.87
C ALA A 223 -1.89 -19.06 38.56
N ALA A 224 -0.93 -18.32 38.01
CA ALA A 224 0.38 -18.12 38.62
C ALA A 224 0.27 -17.49 40.03
N LYS A 225 -0.64 -16.53 40.22
CA LYS A 225 -0.93 -15.92 41.52
C LYS A 225 -1.44 -16.95 42.53
N THR A 226 -2.36 -17.84 42.14
CA THR A 226 -2.86 -18.91 43.04
C THR A 226 -1.69 -19.80 43.49
N ILE A 227 -0.87 -20.24 42.54
CA ILE A 227 0.35 -21.04 42.81
C ILE A 227 1.29 -20.28 43.75
N ILE A 228 1.52 -18.99 43.50
CA ILE A 228 2.35 -18.11 44.33
C ILE A 228 1.80 -17.99 45.76
N ASN A 229 0.49 -17.83 45.92
CA ASN A 229 -0.14 -17.70 47.24
C ASN A 229 -0.03 -19.00 48.05
N GLU A 230 -0.24 -20.15 47.41
CA GLU A 230 -0.04 -21.46 48.02
C GLU A 230 1.43 -21.68 48.40
N THR A 231 2.33 -21.36 47.48
CA THR A 231 3.79 -21.38 47.68
C THR A 231 4.19 -20.49 48.86
N PHE A 232 3.65 -19.28 48.93
CA PHE A 232 3.88 -18.33 50.01
C PHE A 232 3.40 -18.88 51.36
N GLY A 233 2.22 -19.47 51.42
CA GLY A 233 1.70 -20.10 52.63
C GLY A 233 2.59 -21.24 53.12
N ASN A 234 3.00 -22.13 52.20
CA ASN A 234 3.92 -23.22 52.50
C ASN A 234 5.29 -22.71 52.97
N TYR A 235 5.84 -21.72 52.28
CA TYR A 235 7.13 -21.11 52.61
C TYR A 235 7.12 -20.40 53.97
N THR A 236 6.02 -19.73 54.31
CA THR A 236 5.82 -19.11 55.64
C THR A 236 5.71 -20.17 56.73
N ALA A 237 4.93 -21.24 56.51
CA ALA A 237 4.83 -22.34 57.46
C ALA A 237 6.17 -23.05 57.69
N ILE A 238 7.00 -23.19 56.64
CA ILE A 238 8.37 -23.69 56.74
C ILE A 238 9.22 -22.73 57.60
N ALA A 239 9.15 -21.42 57.34
CA ALA A 239 9.89 -20.42 58.09
C ALA A 239 9.53 -20.44 59.58
N GLU A 240 8.25 -20.55 59.92
CA GLU A 240 7.77 -20.66 61.30
C GLU A 240 8.24 -21.95 61.98
N LYS A 241 8.15 -23.09 61.30
CA LYS A 241 8.63 -24.39 61.81
C LYS A 241 10.13 -24.37 62.07
N ILE A 242 10.91 -23.82 61.14
CA ILE A 242 12.35 -23.67 61.31
C ILE A 242 12.58 -22.74 62.51
N GLY A 243 12.06 -21.51 62.48
CA GLY A 243 12.24 -20.51 63.54
C GLY A 243 11.90 -21.01 64.95
N ALA A 244 10.78 -21.71 65.11
CA ALA A 244 10.38 -22.31 66.39
C ALA A 244 11.42 -23.31 66.92
N LYS A 245 12.05 -24.09 66.04
CA LYS A 245 13.08 -25.07 66.42
C LYS A 245 14.42 -24.40 66.72
N LEU A 246 14.78 -23.36 65.96
CA LEU A 246 15.98 -22.59 66.25
C LEU A 246 15.89 -21.89 67.61
N GLY A 247 14.70 -21.47 68.01
CA GLY A 247 14.43 -20.96 69.35
C GLY A 247 14.78 -21.94 70.46
N LYS A 248 14.57 -23.25 70.24
CA LYS A 248 14.89 -24.31 71.22
C LYS A 248 16.38 -24.61 71.31
N ILE A 249 17.13 -24.49 70.21
CA ILE A 249 18.55 -24.84 70.13
C ILE A 249 19.46 -23.85 70.86
N LYS A 250 19.02 -22.61 71.09
CA LYS A 250 19.80 -21.52 71.72
C LYS A 250 20.24 -21.76 73.19
N MET A 251 20.06 -22.94 73.78
CA MET A 251 20.33 -23.20 75.21
C MET A 251 21.62 -23.98 75.54
N LYS A 252 22.53 -24.28 74.60
CA LYS A 252 23.82 -24.94 74.92
C LYS A 252 25.01 -24.20 74.26
N GLU A 253 25.89 -23.61 75.06
CA GLU A 253 26.46 -22.27 74.82
C GLU A 253 27.92 -22.19 74.30
N LYS A 254 28.48 -23.14 73.54
CA LYS A 254 29.88 -22.99 73.04
C LYS A 254 30.15 -23.22 71.55
N ASP A 255 29.37 -24.03 70.85
CA ASP A 255 29.51 -24.24 69.39
C ASP A 255 28.46 -23.47 68.55
N VAL A 256 27.86 -22.43 69.15
CA VAL A 256 26.65 -21.74 68.66
C VAL A 256 26.96 -20.73 67.55
N SER A 257 28.20 -20.26 67.42
CA SER A 257 28.55 -19.11 66.57
C SER A 257 28.34 -19.34 65.06
N GLU A 258 28.72 -20.51 64.54
CA GLU A 258 28.65 -20.75 63.08
C GLU A 258 27.26 -21.18 62.64
N ASN A 259 26.63 -22.06 63.42
CA ASN A 259 25.25 -22.48 63.20
C ASN A 259 24.29 -21.28 63.28
N THR A 260 24.46 -20.35 64.21
CA THR A 260 23.59 -19.15 64.27
C THR A 260 23.69 -18.23 63.05
N LYS A 261 24.86 -18.16 62.39
CA LYS A 261 25.02 -17.39 61.15
C LYS A 261 24.27 -18.04 59.98
N GLY A 262 24.41 -19.35 59.79
CA GLY A 262 23.67 -20.08 58.73
C GLY A 262 22.16 -19.96 58.91
N LEU A 263 21.70 -20.04 60.15
CA LEU A 263 20.30 -19.88 60.52
C LEU A 263 19.74 -18.47 60.28
N ALA A 264 20.51 -17.43 60.60
CA ALA A 264 20.14 -16.05 60.28
C ALA A 264 20.08 -15.81 58.76
N ALA A 265 21.00 -16.41 57.99
CA ALA A 265 20.97 -16.35 56.54
C ALA A 265 19.72 -17.02 55.95
N ILE A 266 19.33 -18.19 56.48
CA ILE A 266 18.07 -18.87 56.15
C ILE A 266 16.87 -17.95 56.42
N GLN A 267 16.79 -17.36 57.60
CA GLN A 267 15.66 -16.48 57.99
C GLN A 267 15.57 -15.22 57.12
N ASN A 268 16.71 -14.62 56.77
CA ASN A 268 16.77 -13.47 55.87
C ASN A 268 16.33 -13.84 54.44
N SER A 269 16.79 -14.98 53.93
CA SER A 269 16.39 -15.49 52.61
C SER A 269 14.88 -15.77 52.55
N LEU A 270 14.33 -16.38 53.61
CA LEU A 270 12.90 -16.64 53.74
C LEU A 270 12.09 -15.33 53.73
N SER A 271 12.50 -14.36 54.54
CA SER A 271 11.82 -13.06 54.66
C SER A 271 11.88 -12.26 53.34
N PHE A 272 13.01 -12.30 52.65
CA PHE A 272 13.16 -11.68 51.33
C PHE A 272 12.19 -12.29 50.31
N GLY A 273 12.12 -13.62 50.23
CA GLY A 273 11.19 -14.33 49.34
C GLY A 273 9.72 -13.98 49.61
N ILE A 274 9.33 -13.88 50.88
CA ILE A 274 7.98 -13.47 51.32
C ILE A 274 7.62 -12.08 50.78
N VAL A 275 8.51 -11.08 50.95
CA VAL A 275 8.27 -9.72 50.46
C VAL A 275 8.12 -9.70 48.93
N LYS A 276 8.96 -10.47 48.23
CA LYS A 276 8.91 -10.58 46.76
C LYS A 276 7.62 -11.21 46.24
N LEU A 277 7.16 -12.30 46.85
CA LEU A 277 5.88 -12.93 46.49
C LEU A 277 4.71 -11.97 46.73
N LYS A 278 4.71 -11.23 47.85
CA LYS A 278 3.66 -10.24 48.14
C LYS A 278 3.58 -9.16 47.05
N ASN A 279 4.72 -8.61 46.63
CA ASN A 279 4.77 -7.64 45.54
C ASN A 279 4.22 -8.23 44.23
N ALA A 280 4.62 -9.45 43.88
CA ALA A 280 4.13 -10.14 42.69
C ALA A 280 2.60 -10.31 42.70
N VAL A 281 2.03 -10.66 43.87
CA VAL A 281 0.59 -10.81 44.09
C VAL A 281 -0.15 -9.48 43.92
N GLU A 282 0.37 -8.40 44.48
CA GLU A 282 -0.22 -7.05 44.37
C GLU A 282 -0.22 -6.55 42.92
N VAL A 283 0.90 -6.70 42.21
CA VAL A 283 1.03 -6.33 40.79
C VAL A 283 0.12 -7.18 39.89
N SER A 284 0.04 -8.48 40.17
CA SER A 284 -0.87 -9.41 39.50
C SER A 284 -2.34 -9.01 39.68
N ASN A 285 -2.75 -8.69 40.90
CA ASN A 285 -4.13 -8.26 41.21
C ASN A 285 -4.55 -7.02 40.43
N ALA A 286 -3.67 -6.02 40.39
CA ALA A 286 -3.96 -4.78 39.69
C ALA A 286 -4.01 -4.95 38.16
N SER A 287 -3.21 -5.88 37.62
CA SER A 287 -3.23 -6.22 36.19
C SER A 287 -4.44 -7.06 35.81
N ALA A 288 -4.89 -7.94 36.70
CA ALA A 288 -6.05 -8.79 36.50
C ALA A 288 -7.39 -8.05 36.49
N ASN A 289 -7.44 -6.89 37.13
CA ASN A 289 -8.61 -6.02 37.19
C ASN A 289 -8.28 -4.66 36.55
N PRO A 290 -8.09 -4.62 35.21
CA PRO A 290 -7.88 -3.35 34.56
C PRO A 290 -9.11 -2.48 34.85
N ARG A 291 -8.91 -1.38 35.59
CA ARG A 291 -9.96 -0.37 35.73
C ARG A 291 -10.43 -0.06 34.32
N ARG A 292 -11.74 -0.25 34.07
CA ARG A 292 -12.33 0.34 32.87
C ARG A 292 -11.90 1.81 32.88
N PRO A 293 -11.43 2.37 31.75
CA PRO A 293 -11.35 3.81 31.62
C PRO A 293 -12.69 4.34 32.15
N GLN A 294 -12.66 5.14 33.21
CA GLN A 294 -13.92 5.62 33.77
C GLN A 294 -14.66 6.32 32.63
N PRO A 295 -15.94 5.98 32.39
CA PRO A 295 -16.75 6.74 31.43
C PRO A 295 -16.70 8.20 31.87
N GLY A 296 -15.96 9.03 31.14
CA GLY A 296 -15.58 10.37 31.60
C GLY A 296 -14.08 10.62 31.75
N LEU A 297 -13.19 9.76 31.20
CA LEU A 297 -11.82 10.20 30.88
C LEU A 297 -11.97 11.49 30.07
N LEU A 298 -11.69 12.62 30.71
CA LEU A 298 -11.82 13.95 30.13
C LEU A 298 -10.78 14.04 29.02
N VAL A 299 -11.18 13.60 27.83
CA VAL A 299 -10.49 13.90 26.60
C VAL A 299 -10.75 15.37 26.38
N LYS A 300 -9.79 16.22 26.77
CA LYS A 300 -9.94 17.64 26.50
C LYS A 300 -9.71 17.80 24.98
N PRO A 301 -10.68 18.37 24.25
CA PRO A 301 -10.40 18.87 22.92
C PRO A 301 -9.29 19.92 23.09
N ILE A 302 -8.11 19.62 22.56
CA ILE A 302 -7.07 20.62 22.36
C ILE A 302 -7.30 21.16 20.96
N GLU A 303 -7.77 22.40 20.89
CA GLU A 303 -7.80 23.12 19.63
C GLU A 303 -6.37 23.52 19.29
N GLU A 304 -5.78 22.83 18.33
CA GLU A 304 -4.51 23.24 17.73
C GLU A 304 -4.82 24.04 16.48
N THR A 305 -4.43 25.31 16.47
CA THR A 305 -4.62 26.18 15.31
C THR A 305 -3.43 25.99 14.38
N ARG A 306 -3.68 25.36 13.21
CA ARG A 306 -2.70 25.25 12.12
C ARG A 306 -3.10 26.23 11.02
N GLY A 307 -2.66 27.47 11.15
CA GLY A 307 -3.07 28.56 10.26
C GLY A 307 -4.51 29.00 10.55
N ASN A 308 -5.36 29.02 9.53
CA ASN A 308 -6.76 29.49 9.63
C ASN A 308 -7.74 28.37 10.05
N GLU A 309 -7.28 27.14 10.17
CA GLU A 309 -8.09 25.98 10.51
C GLU A 309 -7.82 25.55 11.96
N SER A 310 -8.89 25.43 12.76
CA SER A 310 -8.85 24.84 14.08
C SER A 310 -9.00 23.32 13.97
N VAL A 311 -7.94 22.57 14.26
CA VAL A 311 -8.03 21.10 14.34
C VAL A 311 -8.20 20.73 15.80
N THR A 312 -9.30 20.04 16.11
CA THR A 312 -9.56 19.56 17.46
C THR A 312 -8.88 18.20 17.68
N HIS A 313 -7.77 18.19 18.39
CA HIS A 313 -7.11 16.96 18.81
C HIS A 313 -7.65 16.48 20.16
N LEU A 314 -8.01 15.21 20.21
CA LEU A 314 -8.48 14.56 21.43
C LEU A 314 -7.26 14.04 22.22
N VAL A 315 -6.90 14.73 23.31
CA VAL A 315 -5.79 14.32 24.18
C VAL A 315 -6.33 13.86 25.54
N PRO A 316 -5.97 12.64 25.99
CA PRO A 316 -6.33 12.18 27.33
C PRO A 316 -5.56 12.98 28.39
N VAL A 317 -6.29 13.64 29.30
CA VAL A 317 -5.71 14.33 30.46
C VAL A 317 -5.77 13.41 31.68
N SER A 318 -4.62 13.09 32.26
CA SER A 318 -4.52 12.34 33.51
C SER A 318 -3.90 13.20 34.61
N GLU A 319 -4.59 13.37 35.74
CA GLU A 319 -4.00 13.96 36.94
C GLU A 319 -2.93 13.01 37.51
N PRO A 320 -1.78 13.54 37.97
CA PRO A 320 -0.75 12.71 38.59
C PRO A 320 -1.29 12.12 39.89
N THR A 321 -1.32 10.79 39.99
CA THR A 321 -1.66 10.08 41.22
C THR A 321 -0.41 9.39 41.77
N GLU A 322 -0.34 9.21 43.09
CA GLU A 322 0.79 8.54 43.74
C GLU A 322 0.78 7.00 43.59
N ASP A 323 -0.22 6.43 42.91
CA ASP A 323 -0.35 4.99 42.70
C ASP A 323 0.87 4.44 41.91
N PRO A 324 1.63 3.48 42.47
CA PRO A 324 2.75 2.83 41.77
C PRO A 324 2.36 2.27 40.40
N LEU A 325 1.12 1.83 40.22
CA LEU A 325 0.63 1.36 38.91
C LEU A 325 0.46 2.49 37.91
N GLU A 326 0.03 3.67 38.34
CA GLU A 326 -0.08 4.83 37.46
C GLU A 326 1.32 5.31 37.02
N LYS A 327 2.34 5.17 37.87
CA LYS A 327 3.74 5.39 37.45
C LYS A 327 4.19 4.39 36.38
N ILE A 328 3.89 3.09 36.55
CA ILE A 328 4.21 2.07 35.53
C ILE A 328 3.46 2.35 34.23
N ARG A 329 2.16 2.71 34.29
CA ARG A 329 1.36 3.07 33.12
C ARG A 329 1.89 4.32 32.42
N ALA A 330 2.24 5.36 33.17
CA ALA A 330 2.78 6.60 32.61
C ALA A 330 4.15 6.37 31.93
N ALA A 331 5.01 5.56 32.54
CA ALA A 331 6.28 5.15 31.94
C ALA A 331 6.05 4.35 30.64
N ALA A 332 5.20 3.32 30.69
CA ALA A 332 4.85 2.53 29.52
C ALA A 332 4.21 3.36 28.41
N ALA A 333 3.35 4.33 28.75
CA ALA A 333 2.75 5.25 27.80
C ALA A 333 3.78 6.20 27.16
N THR A 334 4.78 6.64 27.93
CA THR A 334 5.83 7.51 27.42
C THR A 334 6.76 6.76 26.46
N GLU A 335 7.18 5.55 26.85
CA GLU A 335 8.00 4.67 26.00
C GLU A 335 7.27 4.32 24.70
N LEU A 336 6.01 3.90 24.81
CA LEU A 336 5.18 3.59 23.65
C LEU A 336 5.00 4.78 22.71
N ARG A 337 4.86 6.01 23.24
CA ARG A 337 4.76 7.21 22.39
C ARG A 337 6.02 7.44 21.56
N VAL A 338 7.20 7.11 22.09
CA VAL A 338 8.46 7.20 21.33
C VAL A 338 8.47 6.14 20.23
N GLU A 339 8.15 4.88 20.55
CA GLU A 339 8.09 3.80 19.57
C GLU A 339 7.06 4.05 18.46
N LEU A 340 5.88 4.57 18.81
CA LEU A 340 4.86 4.92 17.83
C LEU A 340 5.35 6.01 16.88
N ARG A 341 6.06 7.03 17.37
CA ARG A 341 6.64 8.08 16.51
C ARG A 341 7.71 7.53 15.58
N GLU A 342 8.55 6.62 16.06
CA GLU A 342 9.55 5.95 15.23
C GLU A 342 8.91 5.05 14.17
N ALA A 343 7.87 4.30 14.55
CA ALA A 343 7.09 3.48 13.62
C ALA A 343 6.36 4.32 12.57
N GLU A 344 5.78 5.45 12.97
CA GLU A 344 5.15 6.43 12.06
C GLU A 344 6.17 6.99 11.07
N LYS A 345 7.35 7.40 11.55
CA LYS A 345 8.43 7.90 10.67
C LYS A 345 8.87 6.83 9.67
N LYS A 346 9.11 5.59 10.14
CA LYS A 346 9.52 4.48 9.29
C LYS A 346 8.47 4.13 8.24
N GLU A 347 7.19 4.10 8.62
CA GLU A 347 6.11 3.80 7.68
C GLU A 347 5.89 4.95 6.69
N SER A 348 6.05 6.20 7.13
CA SER A 348 6.07 7.37 6.23
C SER A 348 7.20 7.29 5.21
N GLU A 349 8.41 6.93 5.62
CA GLU A 349 9.56 6.75 4.72
C GLU A 349 9.31 5.62 3.70
N ARG A 350 8.72 4.49 4.14
CA ARG A 350 8.35 3.38 3.25
C ARG A 350 7.31 3.81 2.20
N MET A 351 6.29 4.54 2.63
CA MET A 351 5.25 5.03 1.74
C MET A 351 5.81 6.06 0.75
N GLU A 352 6.73 6.92 1.18
CA GLU A 352 7.40 7.87 0.28
C GLU A 352 8.29 7.15 -0.75
N GLN A 353 9.02 6.11 -0.33
CA GLN A 353 9.79 5.26 -1.25
C GLN A 353 8.90 4.56 -2.26
N GLU A 354 7.75 4.02 -1.84
CA GLU A 354 6.77 3.38 -2.72
C GLU A 354 6.21 4.38 -3.75
N LYS A 355 5.82 5.59 -3.31
CA LYS A 355 5.38 6.67 -4.22
C LYS A 355 6.46 7.08 -5.22
N ARG A 356 7.73 7.17 -4.79
CA ARG A 356 8.86 7.48 -5.68
C ARG A 356 9.07 6.37 -6.72
N ALA A 357 9.01 5.11 -6.30
CA ALA A 357 9.15 3.97 -7.19
C ALA A 357 8.00 3.90 -8.21
N GLU A 358 6.76 4.17 -7.78
CA GLU A 358 5.61 4.22 -8.68
C GLU A 358 5.73 5.37 -9.69
N ALA A 359 6.11 6.58 -9.24
CA ALA A 359 6.35 7.72 -10.12
C ALA A 359 7.45 7.43 -11.15
N GLU A 360 8.52 6.75 -10.75
CA GLU A 360 9.58 6.32 -11.67
C GLU A 360 9.07 5.29 -12.69
N ARG A 361 8.24 4.33 -12.27
CA ARG A 361 7.62 3.36 -13.18
C ARG A 361 6.70 4.02 -14.21
N ILE A 362 5.91 5.02 -13.80
CA ILE A 362 5.06 5.80 -14.71
C ILE A 362 5.94 6.56 -15.71
N ARG A 363 6.97 7.26 -15.24
CA ARG A 363 7.90 8.00 -16.12
C ARG A 363 8.58 7.09 -17.15
N LEU A 364 9.03 5.91 -16.72
CA LEU A 364 9.64 4.93 -17.63
C LEU A 364 8.64 4.36 -18.65
N ALA A 365 7.36 4.20 -18.26
CA ALA A 365 6.31 3.76 -19.17
C ALA A 365 5.99 4.84 -20.22
N GLU A 366 5.88 6.10 -19.80
CA GLU A 366 5.67 7.25 -20.69
C GLU A 366 6.86 7.42 -21.66
N GLU A 367 8.09 7.33 -21.17
CA GLU A 367 9.30 7.39 -22.02
C GLU A 367 9.33 6.25 -23.04
N LYS A 368 8.94 5.03 -22.64
CA LYS A 368 8.84 3.90 -23.56
C LYS A 368 7.77 4.12 -24.62
N GLU A 369 6.60 4.61 -24.24
CA GLU A 369 5.52 4.92 -25.19
C GLU A 369 5.92 6.02 -26.17
N GLU A 370 6.63 7.05 -25.71
CA GLU A 370 7.15 8.11 -26.57
C GLU A 370 8.20 7.58 -27.56
N ARG A 371 9.10 6.70 -27.10
CA ARG A 371 10.06 6.01 -27.98
C ARG A 371 9.37 5.16 -29.03
N GLU A 372 8.35 4.38 -28.65
CA GLU A 372 7.57 3.56 -29.59
C GLU A 372 6.83 4.44 -30.63
N LYS A 373 6.26 5.56 -30.22
CA LYS A 373 5.64 6.55 -31.12
C LYS A 373 6.66 7.19 -32.06
N ALA A 374 7.85 7.51 -31.57
CA ALA A 374 8.92 8.08 -32.38
C ALA A 374 9.43 7.06 -33.42
N GLU A 375 9.65 5.81 -33.03
CA GLU A 375 10.02 4.73 -33.94
C GLU A 375 8.94 4.47 -35.00
N ALA A 376 7.66 4.45 -34.61
CA ALA A 376 6.56 4.29 -35.55
C ALA A 376 6.54 5.41 -36.60
N ARG A 377 6.77 6.67 -36.18
CA ARG A 377 6.88 7.81 -37.11
C ARG A 377 8.08 7.68 -38.04
N GLN A 378 9.22 7.19 -37.56
CA GLN A 378 10.40 6.95 -38.40
C GLN A 378 10.14 5.87 -39.46
N ARG A 379 9.52 4.75 -39.07
CA ARG A 379 9.13 3.67 -39.99
C ARG A 379 8.15 4.17 -41.06
N GLU A 380 7.16 4.97 -40.67
CA GLU A 380 6.20 5.56 -41.62
C GLU A 380 6.89 6.51 -42.62
N GLN A 381 7.85 7.31 -42.16
CA GLN A 381 8.62 8.20 -43.03
C GLN A 381 9.54 7.43 -43.98
N GLU A 382 10.19 6.35 -43.51
CA GLU A 382 11.02 5.48 -44.33
C GLU A 382 10.18 4.76 -45.40
N GLU A 383 9.01 4.24 -45.04
CA GLU A 383 8.08 3.62 -45.98
C GLU A 383 7.62 4.61 -47.06
N LYS A 384 7.28 5.85 -46.66
CA LYS A 384 6.95 6.94 -47.61
C LYS A 384 8.12 7.28 -48.54
N ARG A 385 9.36 7.23 -48.06
CA ARG A 385 10.55 7.45 -48.90
C ARG A 385 10.76 6.32 -49.89
N LEU A 386 10.68 5.07 -49.44
CA LEU A 386 10.81 3.89 -50.30
C LEU A 386 9.69 3.83 -51.36
N ALA A 387 8.47 4.22 -51.00
CA ALA A 387 7.35 4.31 -51.94
C ALA A 387 7.61 5.37 -53.03
N LYS A 388 8.09 6.56 -52.66
CA LYS A 388 8.46 7.62 -53.61
C LYS A 388 9.61 7.18 -54.53
N GLU A 389 10.64 6.55 -53.98
CA GLU A 389 11.77 6.04 -54.77
C GLU A 389 11.33 4.97 -55.79
N LYS A 390 10.47 4.04 -55.39
CA LYS A 390 9.86 3.06 -56.30
C LYS A 390 9.04 3.71 -57.40
N GLU A 391 8.27 4.74 -57.07
CA GLU A 391 7.47 5.50 -58.05
C GLU A 391 8.35 6.23 -59.06
N GLU A 392 9.39 6.91 -58.59
CA GLU A 392 10.36 7.61 -59.46
C GLU A 392 11.11 6.64 -60.36
N ARG A 393 11.54 5.49 -59.83
CA ARG A 393 12.17 4.42 -60.63
C ARG A 393 11.21 3.87 -61.68
N GLY A 394 9.95 3.62 -61.32
CA GLY A 394 8.92 3.19 -62.27
C GLY A 394 8.69 4.20 -63.39
N LYS A 395 8.66 5.50 -63.07
CA LYS A 395 8.58 6.59 -64.06
C LYS A 395 9.80 6.65 -64.97
N ALA A 396 11.00 6.48 -64.43
CA ALA A 396 12.24 6.46 -65.20
C ALA A 396 12.30 5.26 -66.16
N GLU A 397 11.96 4.05 -65.69
CA GLU A 397 11.90 2.85 -66.50
C GLU A 397 10.84 2.97 -67.61
N ALA A 398 9.67 3.55 -67.32
CA ALA A 398 8.64 3.81 -68.33
C ALA A 398 9.12 4.79 -69.43
N ARG A 399 9.83 5.86 -69.04
CA ARG A 399 10.42 6.81 -70.01
C ARG A 399 11.47 6.14 -70.89
N GLN A 400 12.32 5.28 -70.32
CA GLN A 400 13.31 4.53 -71.11
C GLN A 400 12.65 3.62 -72.13
N ARG A 401 11.58 2.90 -71.75
CA ARG A 401 10.81 2.06 -72.67
C ARG A 401 10.15 2.87 -73.79
N GLU A 402 9.57 4.02 -73.46
CA GLU A 402 8.95 4.90 -74.46
C GLU A 402 9.99 5.47 -75.44
N GLU A 403 11.18 5.82 -74.96
CA GLU A 403 12.28 6.30 -75.79
C GLU A 403 12.85 5.18 -76.69
N GLU A 404 13.00 3.97 -76.16
CA GLU A 404 13.40 2.79 -76.92
C GLU A 404 12.36 2.42 -78.00
N GLU A 405 11.08 2.45 -77.67
CA GLU A 405 9.98 2.22 -78.63
C GLU A 405 9.99 3.29 -79.74
N LYS A 406 10.20 4.56 -79.39
CA LYS A 406 10.35 5.65 -80.39
C LYS A 406 11.58 5.45 -81.27
N ARG A 407 12.70 4.95 -80.72
CA ARG A 407 13.89 4.61 -81.51
C ARG A 407 13.64 3.46 -82.47
N LEU A 408 13.03 2.37 -81.99
CA LEU A 408 12.67 1.22 -82.82
C LEU A 408 11.66 1.59 -83.90
N ALA A 409 10.68 2.44 -83.59
CA ALA A 409 9.71 2.95 -84.57
C ALA A 409 10.38 3.82 -85.64
N LYS A 410 11.32 4.70 -85.26
CA LYS A 410 12.12 5.49 -86.22
C LYS A 410 12.99 4.60 -87.10
N GLU A 411 13.69 3.61 -86.51
CA GLU A 411 14.53 2.67 -87.27
C GLU A 411 13.69 1.85 -88.26
N LYS A 412 12.50 1.38 -87.83
CA LYS A 412 11.56 0.69 -88.72
C LYS A 412 11.07 1.58 -89.85
N GLN A 413 10.75 2.85 -89.56
CA GLN A 413 10.31 3.80 -90.57
C GLN A 413 11.44 4.16 -91.55
N GLU A 414 12.68 4.22 -91.10
CA GLU A 414 13.85 4.42 -91.96
C GLU A 414 14.12 3.19 -92.84
N ARG A 415 13.99 1.97 -92.30
CA ARG A 415 14.06 0.73 -93.10
C ARG A 415 12.95 0.65 -94.12
N GLU A 416 11.71 0.97 -93.76
CA GLU A 416 10.58 1.01 -94.69
C GLU A 416 10.80 2.07 -95.78
N LYS A 417 11.34 3.25 -95.45
CA LYS A 417 11.71 4.27 -96.45
C LYS A 417 12.88 3.83 -97.34
N ALA A 418 13.85 3.09 -96.80
CA ALA A 418 14.96 2.54 -97.56
C ALA A 418 14.49 1.42 -98.50
N GLU A 419 13.64 0.51 -98.03
CA GLU A 419 12.99 -0.52 -98.85
C GLU A 419 12.03 0.09 -99.86
N GLU A 420 11.31 1.16 -99.54
CA GLU A 420 10.45 1.87 -100.48
C GLU A 420 11.30 2.58 -101.54
N LYS A 421 12.42 3.21 -101.17
CA LYS A 421 13.38 3.75 -102.14
C LYS A 421 13.96 2.66 -103.03
N GLU A 422 14.35 1.52 -102.47
CA GLU A 422 14.89 0.39 -103.23
C GLU A 422 13.81 -0.22 -104.15
N LYS A 423 12.56 -0.35 -103.67
CA LYS A 423 11.43 -0.76 -104.49
C LYS A 423 11.11 0.27 -105.56
N ARG A 424 11.25 1.57 -105.28
CA ARG A 424 10.99 2.66 -106.24
C ARG A 424 12.12 2.78 -107.26
N GLU A 425 13.36 2.47 -106.90
CA GLU A 425 14.49 2.32 -107.81
C GLU A 425 14.32 1.07 -108.68
N LYS A 426 13.99 -0.09 -108.10
CA LYS A 426 13.66 -1.31 -108.86
C LYS A 426 12.44 -1.10 -109.76
N LEU A 427 11.42 -0.36 -109.31
CA LEU A 427 10.24 -0.04 -110.11
C LEU A 427 10.54 1.04 -111.15
N ASN A 428 11.49 1.95 -110.93
CA ASN A 428 11.95 2.89 -111.94
C ASN A 428 12.85 2.20 -112.97
N GLU A 429 13.65 1.23 -112.58
CA GLU A 429 14.47 0.39 -113.45
C GLU A 429 13.59 -0.59 -114.26
N GLU A 430 12.54 -1.13 -113.62
CA GLU A 430 11.48 -1.90 -114.29
C GLU A 430 10.60 -1.01 -115.17
N LYS A 431 10.30 0.25 -114.79
CA LYS A 431 9.64 1.24 -115.66
C LYS A 431 10.54 1.74 -116.77
N LEU A 432 11.87 1.70 -116.63
CA LEU A 432 12.81 2.00 -117.71
C LEU A 432 12.91 0.82 -118.69
N ARG A 433 12.80 -0.42 -118.20
CA ARG A 433 12.62 -1.63 -119.03
C ARG A 433 11.26 -1.67 -119.70
N LYS A 434 10.18 -1.37 -118.96
CA LYS A 434 8.82 -1.28 -119.49
C LYS A 434 8.62 -0.06 -120.39
N ALA A 435 9.29 1.07 -120.21
CA ALA A 435 9.29 2.17 -121.19
C ALA A 435 10.04 1.83 -122.49
N LYS A 436 10.99 0.88 -122.44
CA LYS A 436 11.61 0.29 -123.64
C LYS A 436 10.78 -0.84 -124.27
N GLU A 437 9.98 -1.58 -123.50
CA GLU A 437 9.06 -2.61 -124.01
C GLU A 437 7.65 -2.07 -124.38
N GLU A 438 7.20 -0.95 -123.82
CA GLU A 438 5.89 -0.31 -124.06
C GLU A 438 5.95 0.75 -125.17
N ALA A 439 7.15 1.10 -125.68
CA ALA A 439 7.30 1.68 -127.02
C ALA A 439 6.95 0.68 -128.14
N GLU A 440 6.94 -0.63 -127.86
CA GLU A 440 6.57 -1.68 -128.82
C GLU A 440 5.14 -2.23 -128.65
N ARG A 441 4.45 -1.96 -127.54
CA ARG A 441 3.14 -2.61 -127.26
C ARG A 441 2.02 -1.66 -126.86
N ALA A 442 2.02 -0.44 -127.40
CA ALA A 442 0.83 0.42 -127.48
C ALA A 442 -0.04 0.10 -128.72
N LYS A 443 -0.33 -1.19 -128.95
CA LYS A 443 -1.47 -1.69 -129.74
C LYS A 443 -2.34 -2.53 -128.80
N LYS A 444 -3.54 -2.01 -128.48
CA LYS A 444 -4.76 -2.68 -127.95
C LYS A 444 -5.07 -2.58 -126.42
N ALA A 445 -5.91 -1.58 -126.12
CA ALA A 445 -7.22 -1.60 -125.41
C ALA A 445 -7.50 -2.36 -124.08
N GLY A 446 -8.08 -1.60 -123.11
CA GLY A 446 -9.17 -1.94 -122.15
C GLY A 446 -8.81 -2.77 -120.89
N LYS A 447 -9.50 -2.77 -119.73
CA LYS A 447 -10.71 -2.13 -119.16
C LYS A 447 -10.90 -2.64 -117.68
N ASP A 448 -11.41 -1.78 -116.78
CA ASP A 448 -12.21 -1.96 -115.52
C ASP A 448 -11.73 -2.49 -114.12
N SER A 449 -12.39 -1.86 -113.10
CA SER A 449 -12.82 -2.28 -111.73
C SER A 449 -11.89 -2.03 -110.50
N SER A 450 -12.21 -1.09 -109.59
CA SER A 450 -13.07 -1.14 -108.36
C SER A 450 -12.37 -1.85 -107.16
N SER A 451 -12.44 -1.50 -105.85
CA SER A 451 -13.41 -0.82 -104.97
C SER A 451 -12.72 -0.42 -103.63
N SER A 452 -13.19 0.64 -102.96
CA SER A 452 -12.88 1.01 -101.55
C SER A 452 -13.93 0.37 -100.58
N PRO A 453 -14.17 0.83 -99.32
CA PRO A 453 -13.35 1.03 -98.09
C PRO A 453 -14.04 0.41 -96.82
N SER A 454 -13.51 0.56 -95.58
CA SER A 454 -14.31 0.98 -94.39
C SER A 454 -13.55 1.03 -93.05
N MET A 455 -13.82 2.10 -92.29
CA MET A 455 -13.63 2.32 -90.85
C MET A 455 -14.66 1.52 -90.04
N VAL A 456 -14.47 1.24 -88.73
CA VAL A 456 -15.52 1.25 -87.67
C VAL A 456 -14.92 1.13 -86.25
N SER A 457 -15.26 2.11 -85.41
CA SER A 457 -15.58 2.11 -83.96
C SER A 457 -14.54 1.86 -82.84
N SER A 458 -14.28 2.94 -82.09
CA SER A 458 -14.09 2.97 -80.63
C SER A 458 -15.46 3.24 -79.98
N PRO A 459 -15.85 2.57 -78.87
CA PRO A 459 -15.73 3.22 -77.55
C PRO A 459 -15.61 2.23 -76.37
N PHE A 460 -14.55 2.31 -75.57
CA PHE A 460 -14.48 1.67 -74.24
C PHE A 460 -14.02 2.67 -73.16
N LEU A 461 -14.61 3.87 -73.21
CA LEU A 461 -14.35 4.99 -72.30
C LEU A 461 -15.54 5.26 -71.34
N LEU A 462 -16.30 4.22 -70.98
CA LEU A 462 -17.46 4.31 -70.08
C LEU A 462 -17.53 3.16 -69.05
N LEU A 463 -16.38 2.69 -68.54
CA LEU A 463 -16.38 1.70 -67.43
C LEU A 463 -15.47 2.08 -66.25
N LEU A 464 -14.95 3.31 -66.18
CA LEU A 464 -14.01 3.72 -65.12
C LEU A 464 -14.54 4.82 -64.17
N MET A 465 -15.84 5.15 -64.22
CA MET A 465 -16.46 6.17 -63.36
C MET A 465 -17.41 5.58 -62.28
N CYS A 466 -17.59 4.26 -62.21
CA CYS A 466 -18.51 3.62 -61.25
C CYS A 466 -17.89 3.16 -59.92
N MET A 467 -16.59 3.36 -59.68
CA MET A 467 -15.94 2.92 -58.42
C MET A 467 -15.50 4.08 -57.52
N LEU A 468 -15.78 5.34 -57.87
CA LEU A 468 -15.39 6.52 -57.07
C LEU A 468 -16.54 7.17 -56.28
N GLY A 469 -17.73 6.54 -56.21
CA GLY A 469 -18.95 7.16 -55.70
C GLY A 469 -19.54 6.62 -54.40
N CYS A 470 -18.86 5.72 -53.66
CA CYS A 470 -19.49 5.02 -52.52
C CYS A 470 -18.77 5.17 -51.16
N ALA A 471 -17.96 6.21 -50.94
CA ALA A 471 -17.34 6.44 -49.62
C ALA A 471 -17.47 7.90 -49.12
N LEU A 472 -18.55 8.57 -49.49
CA LEU A 472 -19.00 9.81 -48.86
C LEU A 472 -20.48 9.58 -48.53
N VAL A 473 -20.79 9.57 -47.23
CA VAL A 473 -22.05 9.16 -46.57
C VAL A 473 -21.99 7.74 -45.99
N CYS A 474 -21.32 7.65 -44.85
CA CYS A 474 -21.78 6.95 -43.64
C CYS A 474 -21.00 7.55 -42.46
#